data_AF-A0A3D0LX77-F1
#
_entry.id   AF-A0A3D0LX77-F1
#
_cell.length_a   1.000
_cell.length_b   1.000
_cell.length_c   1.000
_cell.angle_alpha   90.00
_cell.angle_beta   90.00
_cell.angle_gamma   90.00
#
_symmetry.space_group_name_H-M   'P 1'
#
loop_
_entity.id
_entity.type
_entity.pdbx_description
1 polymer ?
#
loop_
_entity_poly.entity_id
_entity_poly.type
_entity_poly.pdbx_seq_one_letter_code
_entity_poly.pdbx_strand_id
1 'polypeptide(L)'
;MQRKKPLGRRAFLKFGVYSLSASALGVILPGLSASVFAGTNAEALSALIDAAKSEGRLNAIALPPNWANYGEILQTFHQRYGIRVHNASPNASSAEELQAIRALKGQSRAPDIVDVGPSFALIGQRENLFAPYQVAAWDTIPAAMKDPEGHWCGDYFGVISFAVNRSVVK
;
A
#
# COMPACT_ATOMS: atom_id res chain seq x y z
N MET A 1 -3.51 -24.21 25.97
CA MET A 1 -4.04 -24.08 24.59
C MET A 1 -3.69 -22.68 24.07
N GLN A 2 -2.51 -22.50 23.48
CA GLN A 2 -2.11 -21.19 22.95
C GLN A 2 -2.90 -20.93 21.66
N ARG A 3 -3.91 -20.05 21.72
CA ARG A 3 -4.53 -19.49 20.51
C ARG A 3 -3.42 -18.83 19.69
N LYS A 4 -3.06 -19.41 18.55
CA LYS A 4 -2.16 -18.76 17.58
C LYS A 4 -2.75 -17.38 17.27
N LYS A 5 -1.97 -16.32 17.49
CA LYS A 5 -2.36 -14.98 17.04
C LYS A 5 -2.62 -15.05 15.53
N PRO A 6 -3.72 -14.48 15.01
CA PRO A 6 -3.95 -14.43 13.58
C PRO A 6 -2.78 -13.70 12.90
N LEU A 7 -2.39 -14.17 11.72
CA LEU A 7 -1.36 -13.53 10.90
C LEU A 7 -1.80 -12.11 10.56
N GLY A 8 -0.98 -11.11 10.87
CA GLY A 8 -1.26 -9.72 10.49
C GLY A 8 -1.18 -9.52 8.98
N ARG A 9 -1.81 -8.46 8.45
CA ARG A 9 -1.85 -8.12 7.02
C ARG A 9 -0.45 -8.09 6.41
N ARG A 10 0.53 -7.53 7.12
CA ARG A 10 1.92 -7.43 6.62
C ARG A 10 2.57 -8.81 6.48
N ALA A 11 2.23 -9.74 7.36
CA ALA A 11 2.69 -11.12 7.25
C ALA A 11 1.93 -11.84 6.15
N PHE A 12 0.61 -11.63 6.05
CA PHE A 12 -0.21 -12.19 4.99
C PHE A 12 0.26 -11.76 3.58
N LEU A 13 0.59 -10.49 3.37
CA LEU A 13 1.13 -10.00 2.10
C LEU A 13 2.52 -10.56 1.79
N LYS A 14 3.34 -10.82 2.81
CA LYS A 14 4.69 -11.40 2.62
C LYS A 14 4.70 -12.90 2.36
N PHE A 15 3.71 -13.64 2.88
CA PHE A 15 3.71 -15.11 2.88
C PHE A 15 2.52 -15.72 2.11
N GLY A 16 1.56 -14.90 1.64
CA GLY A 16 0.24 -15.33 1.16
C GLY A 16 0.21 -16.18 -0.11
N VAL A 17 1.33 -16.36 -0.80
CA VAL A 17 1.40 -17.14 -2.05
C VAL A 17 1.57 -18.66 -1.79
N TYR A 18 1.90 -19.08 -0.57
CA TYR A 18 2.24 -20.49 -0.29
C TYR A 18 1.07 -21.47 -0.09
N SER A 19 -0.19 -21.03 -0.11
CA SER A 19 -1.31 -21.90 0.35
C SER A 19 -2.46 -22.16 -0.63
N LEU A 20 -2.43 -21.66 -1.87
CA LEU A 20 -3.55 -21.88 -2.80
C LEU A 20 -3.19 -22.38 -4.22
N SER A 21 -1.90 -22.63 -4.53
CA SER A 21 -1.56 -23.51 -5.66
C SER A 21 -1.43 -24.96 -5.15
N ALA A 22 -2.57 -25.61 -4.92
CA ALA A 22 -2.58 -27.04 -4.68
C ALA A 22 -2.21 -27.78 -5.96
N SER A 23 -0.91 -28.05 -6.16
CA SER A 23 -0.38 -29.31 -6.71
C SER A 23 1.16 -29.33 -6.65
N ALA A 24 1.67 -30.42 -6.06
CA ALA A 24 3.04 -30.93 -6.04
C ALA A 24 4.01 -30.38 -4.96
N LEU A 25 4.17 -31.23 -3.93
CA LEU A 25 5.35 -31.45 -3.09
C LEU A 25 6.71 -31.10 -3.74
N GLY A 26 7.54 -30.33 -3.04
CA GLY A 26 8.95 -30.13 -3.42
C GLY A 26 9.75 -29.19 -2.50
N VAL A 27 10.27 -29.72 -1.39
CA VAL A 27 11.58 -29.43 -0.75
C VAL A 27 12.07 -27.97 -0.53
N ILE A 28 12.05 -27.56 0.75
CA ILE A 28 13.07 -26.87 1.59
C ILE A 28 14.25 -26.06 0.93
N LEU A 29 14.22 -24.72 1.13
CA LEU A 29 15.28 -23.66 1.39
C LEU A 29 16.49 -23.47 0.43
N PRO A 30 17.17 -22.29 0.35
CA PRO A 30 16.89 -20.92 0.82
C PRO A 30 16.93 -19.85 -0.31
N GLY A 31 16.00 -18.90 -0.28
CA GLY A 31 15.97 -17.78 -1.22
C GLY A 31 14.62 -17.12 -1.14
N LEU A 32 14.49 -16.13 -0.25
CA LEU A 32 13.24 -15.42 -0.01
C LEU A 32 12.94 -14.54 -1.23
N SER A 33 12.50 -15.14 -2.33
CA SER A 33 11.88 -14.39 -3.42
C SER A 33 10.59 -13.83 -2.85
N ALA A 34 10.52 -12.51 -2.74
CA ALA A 34 9.34 -11.80 -2.26
C ALA A 34 8.15 -12.26 -3.13
N SER A 35 7.29 -13.09 -2.57
CA SER A 35 6.20 -13.68 -3.31
C SER A 35 5.14 -12.60 -3.51
N VAL A 36 4.85 -12.26 -4.76
CA VAL A 36 3.93 -11.18 -5.11
C VAL A 36 2.51 -11.62 -4.78
N PHE A 37 1.84 -10.90 -3.87
CA PHE A 37 0.42 -11.13 -3.61
C PHE A 37 -0.43 -10.47 -4.70
N ALA A 38 -1.29 -11.24 -5.36
CA ALA A 38 -2.26 -10.75 -6.33
C ALA A 38 -3.67 -10.67 -5.71
N GLY A 39 -4.26 -9.47 -5.69
CA GLY A 39 -5.57 -9.20 -5.11
C GLY A 39 -6.76 -9.68 -5.94
N THR A 40 -6.55 -10.44 -7.02
CA THR A 40 -7.60 -10.87 -7.97
C THR A 40 -8.46 -12.03 -7.44
N ASN A 41 -8.03 -12.73 -6.39
CA ASN A 41 -8.81 -13.81 -5.77
C ASN A 41 -9.71 -13.26 -4.64
N ALA A 42 -11.02 -13.45 -4.76
CA ALA A 42 -12.01 -12.97 -3.79
C ALA A 42 -11.81 -13.55 -2.37
N GLU A 43 -11.38 -14.81 -2.26
CA GLU A 43 -11.07 -15.44 -0.97
C GLU A 43 -9.83 -14.82 -0.33
N ALA A 44 -8.80 -14.56 -1.15
CA ALA A 44 -7.58 -13.91 -0.70
C ALA A 44 -7.84 -12.46 -0.26
N LEU A 45 -8.72 -11.74 -0.96
CA LEU A 45 -9.15 -10.40 -0.58
C LEU A 45 -9.95 -10.42 0.73
N SER A 46 -10.87 -11.36 0.93
CA SER A 46 -11.60 -11.52 2.20
C SER A 46 -10.65 -11.79 3.36
N ALA A 47 -9.70 -12.71 3.18
CA ALA A 47 -8.69 -13.03 4.20
C ALA A 47 -7.80 -11.81 4.53
N LEU A 48 -7.43 -11.00 3.52
CA LEU A 48 -6.70 -9.74 3.73
C LEU A 48 -7.53 -8.74 4.55
N ILE A 49 -8.82 -8.59 4.24
CA ILE A 49 -9.73 -7.71 4.97
C ILE A 49 -9.87 -8.16 6.43
N ASP A 50 -10.03 -9.45 6.69
CA ASP A 50 -10.17 -9.99 8.05
C ASP A 50 -8.88 -9.84 8.87
N ALA A 51 -7.72 -10.05 8.24
CA ALA A 51 -6.42 -9.78 8.86
C ALA A 51 -6.27 -8.29 9.20
N ALA A 52 -6.65 -7.39 8.28
CA ALA A 52 -6.57 -5.95 8.51
C ALA A 52 -7.55 -5.47 9.59
N LYS A 53 -8.77 -6.02 9.63
CA LYS A 53 -9.74 -5.77 10.72
C LYS A 53 -9.22 -6.24 12.07
N SER A 54 -8.58 -7.40 12.12
CA SER A 54 -7.97 -7.94 13.35
C SER A 54 -6.85 -7.06 13.89
N GLU A 55 -6.11 -6.36 13.02
CA GLU A 55 -5.10 -5.37 13.42
C GLU A 55 -5.72 -4.03 13.87
N GLY A 56 -6.92 -3.69 13.38
CA GLY A 56 -7.75 -2.57 13.84
C GLY A 56 -7.33 -1.18 13.36
N ARG A 57 -6.10 -1.00 12.83
CA ARG A 57 -5.68 0.28 12.21
C ARG A 57 -4.74 0.11 11.03
N LEU A 58 -4.72 1.13 10.17
CA LEU A 58 -3.78 1.34 9.09
C LEU A 58 -3.05 2.67 9.30
N ASN A 59 -1.72 2.67 9.26
CA ASN A 59 -0.92 3.89 9.33
C ASN A 59 -0.66 4.40 7.91
N ALA A 60 -1.13 5.61 7.62
CA ALA A 60 -0.75 6.36 6.44
C ALA A 60 0.14 7.54 6.83
N ILE A 61 0.77 8.15 5.84
CA ILE A 61 1.45 9.43 5.96
C ILE A 61 1.15 10.25 4.70
N ALA A 62 1.15 11.57 4.81
CA ALA A 62 1.04 12.48 3.67
C ALA A 62 -0.23 12.30 2.81
N LEU A 63 -1.39 11.99 3.42
CA LEU A 63 -2.69 11.97 2.71
C LEU A 63 -3.54 13.20 3.10
N PRO A 64 -3.25 14.42 2.61
CA PRO A 64 -3.96 15.60 3.05
C PRO A 64 -5.43 15.57 2.58
N PRO A 65 -6.42 15.90 3.43
CA PRO A 65 -7.84 15.74 3.09
C PRO A 65 -8.31 16.50 1.83
N ASN A 66 -7.63 17.59 1.49
CA ASN A 66 -7.94 18.46 0.36
C ASN A 66 -7.18 18.10 -0.93
N TRP A 67 -6.37 17.05 -0.92
CA TRP A 67 -5.64 16.57 -2.09
C TRP A 67 -6.31 15.31 -2.63
N ALA A 68 -6.60 15.29 -3.93
CA ALA A 68 -7.17 14.13 -4.64
C ALA A 68 -8.38 13.47 -3.92
N ASN A 69 -9.14 14.24 -3.13
CA ASN A 69 -10.26 13.79 -2.33
C ASN A 69 -9.92 12.76 -1.22
N TYR A 70 -8.70 12.76 -0.67
CA TYR A 70 -8.33 11.83 0.40
C TYR A 70 -9.22 11.93 1.65
N GLY A 71 -9.82 13.09 1.93
CA GLY A 71 -10.75 13.24 3.06
C GLY A 71 -11.92 12.25 2.98
N GLU A 72 -12.59 12.20 1.82
CA GLU A 72 -13.71 11.29 1.59
C GLU A 72 -13.24 9.84 1.45
N ILE A 73 -12.12 9.60 0.76
CA ILE A 73 -11.57 8.24 0.59
C ILE A 73 -11.28 7.59 1.95
N LEU A 74 -10.63 8.31 2.87
CA LEU A 74 -10.30 7.79 4.20
C LEU A 74 -11.56 7.57 5.05
N GLN A 75 -12.54 8.47 4.96
CA GLN A 75 -13.82 8.34 5.66
C GLN A 75 -14.60 7.12 5.17
N THR A 76 -14.75 6.97 3.86
CA THR A 76 -15.50 5.86 3.24
C THR A 76 -14.79 4.53 3.44
N PHE A 77 -13.45 4.50 3.41
CA PHE A 77 -12.67 3.31 3.77
C PHE A 77 -12.96 2.87 5.21
N HIS A 78 -12.98 3.82 6.16
CA HIS A 78 -13.30 3.53 7.55
C HIS A 78 -14.73 2.99 7.70
N GLN A 79 -15.72 3.61 7.05
CA GLN A 79 -17.11 3.16 7.08
C GLN A 79 -17.27 1.76 6.49
N ARG A 80 -16.61 1.48 5.36
CA ARG A 80 -16.74 0.20 4.65
C ARG A 80 -16.10 -0.97 5.40
N TYR A 81 -14.93 -0.76 5.98
CA TYR A 81 -14.13 -1.85 6.55
C TYR A 81 -14.04 -1.84 8.07
N GLY A 82 -14.45 -0.77 8.74
CA GLY A 82 -14.30 -0.62 10.20
C GLY A 82 -12.85 -0.42 10.65
N ILE A 83 -11.91 -0.20 9.72
CA ILE A 83 -10.48 -0.03 10.01
C ILE A 83 -10.19 1.46 10.15
N ARG A 84 -9.55 1.87 11.25
CA ARG A 84 -9.16 3.28 11.44
C ARG A 84 -7.88 3.58 10.65
N VAL A 85 -7.88 4.66 9.87
CA VAL A 85 -6.65 5.17 9.25
C VAL A 85 -6.04 6.25 10.13
N HIS A 86 -4.82 6.01 10.60
CA HIS A 86 -4.00 7.01 11.28
C HIS A 86 -3.10 7.68 10.24
N ASN A 87 -3.48 8.87 9.80
CA ASN A 87 -2.73 9.66 8.83
C ASN A 87 -1.74 10.58 9.54
N ALA A 88 -0.46 10.21 9.57
CA ALA A 88 0.60 11.03 10.14
C ALA A 88 0.99 12.15 9.18
N SER A 89 1.37 13.32 9.71
CA SER A 89 1.91 14.45 8.94
C SER A 89 1.25 14.65 7.55
N PRO A 90 -0.03 15.05 7.48
CA PRO A 90 -0.78 15.04 6.22
C PRO A 90 -0.18 15.90 5.11
N ASN A 91 0.68 16.85 5.44
CA ASN A 91 1.36 17.73 4.48
C ASN A 91 2.84 17.37 4.28
N ALA A 92 3.27 16.18 4.68
CA ALA A 92 4.64 15.72 4.46
C ALA A 92 4.90 15.54 2.95
N SER A 93 6.16 15.74 2.57
CA SER A 93 6.66 15.50 1.22
C SER A 93 7.04 14.03 0.99
N SER A 94 7.14 13.63 -0.28
CA SER A 94 7.60 12.27 -0.64
C SER A 94 8.96 11.90 -0.05
N ALA A 95 9.86 12.87 0.14
CA ALA A 95 11.15 12.63 0.80
C ALA A 95 10.98 12.27 2.29
N GLU A 96 10.08 12.98 2.98
CA GLU A 96 9.76 12.75 4.39
C GLU A 96 9.02 11.41 4.59
N GLU A 97 8.19 11.01 3.63
CA GLU A 97 7.54 9.70 3.65
C GLU A 97 8.55 8.55 3.59
N LEU A 98 9.49 8.58 2.65
CA LEU A 98 10.55 7.57 2.58
C LEU A 98 11.40 7.59 3.86
N GLN A 99 11.67 8.77 4.41
CA GLN A 99 12.41 8.89 5.66
C GLN A 99 11.64 8.30 6.85
N ALA A 100 10.32 8.47 6.90
CA ALA A 100 9.47 7.86 7.91
C ALA A 100 9.51 6.32 7.82
N ILE A 101 9.52 5.75 6.61
CA ILE A 101 9.69 4.29 6.44
C ILE A 101 11.02 3.83 7.04
N ARG A 102 12.13 4.52 6.73
CA ARG A 102 13.46 4.19 7.25
C ARG A 102 13.52 4.27 8.78
N ALA A 103 13.09 5.41 9.33
CA ALA A 103 13.23 5.72 10.75
C ALA A 103 12.30 4.89 11.64
N LEU A 104 11.11 4.55 11.15
CA LEU A 104 10.08 3.87 11.93
C LEU A 104 10.05 2.36 11.68
N LYS A 105 10.99 1.82 10.90
CA LYS A 105 11.06 0.38 10.59
C LYS A 105 10.99 -0.47 11.86
N GLY A 106 10.08 -1.45 11.86
CA GLY A 106 9.85 -2.35 13.00
C GLY A 106 9.00 -1.75 14.15
N GLN A 107 8.70 -0.45 14.11
CA GLN A 107 7.85 0.18 15.11
C GLN A 107 6.37 0.06 14.74
N SER A 108 5.51 0.11 15.75
CA SER A 108 4.06 0.05 15.58
C SER A 108 3.48 1.24 14.81
N ARG A 109 4.23 2.35 14.69
CA ARG A 109 3.87 3.59 13.98
C ARG A 109 4.45 3.67 12.57
N ALA A 110 5.16 2.65 12.10
CA ALA A 110 5.69 2.63 10.74
C ALA A 110 4.55 2.80 9.72
N PRO A 111 4.71 3.64 8.68
CA PRO A 111 3.74 3.72 7.58
C PRO A 111 3.45 2.34 7.00
N ASP A 112 2.17 2.06 6.74
CA ASP A 112 1.71 0.91 5.97
C ASP A 112 1.59 1.25 4.48
N ILE A 113 1.26 2.52 4.19
CA ILE A 113 1.11 3.06 2.84
C ILE A 113 1.76 4.45 2.77
N VAL A 114 2.19 4.83 1.57
CA VAL A 114 2.73 6.15 1.21
C VAL A 114 2.16 6.55 -0.16
N ASP A 115 2.05 7.84 -0.44
CA ASP A 115 1.68 8.39 -1.76
C ASP A 115 2.81 9.29 -2.24
N VAL A 116 3.67 8.75 -3.12
CA VAL A 116 4.91 9.41 -3.53
C VAL A 116 4.96 9.67 -5.03
N GLY A 117 5.59 10.78 -5.41
CA GLY A 117 5.84 11.06 -6.83
C GLY A 117 6.70 9.98 -7.52
N PRO A 118 6.59 9.81 -8.86
CA PRO A 118 7.23 8.69 -9.57
C PRO A 118 8.74 8.55 -9.32
N SER A 119 9.48 9.66 -9.25
CA SER A 119 10.92 9.62 -8.96
C SER A 119 11.23 9.06 -7.57
N PHE A 120 10.38 9.30 -6.58
CA PHE A 120 10.52 8.79 -5.22
C PHE A 120 10.07 7.34 -5.10
N ALA A 121 9.08 6.90 -5.89
CA ALA A 121 8.74 5.49 -6.01
C ALA A 121 9.95 4.66 -6.47
N LEU A 122 10.69 5.15 -7.48
CA LEU A 122 11.92 4.50 -7.95
C LEU A 122 13.04 4.50 -6.90
N ILE A 123 13.17 5.58 -6.11
CA ILE A 123 14.14 5.64 -5.01
C ILE A 123 13.78 4.62 -3.92
N GLY A 124 12.53 4.60 -3.47
CA GLY A 124 12.06 3.67 -2.44
C GLY A 124 12.19 2.21 -2.87
N GLN A 125 11.94 1.90 -4.16
CA GLN A 125 12.19 0.57 -4.72
C GLN A 125 13.67 0.20 -4.68
N ARG A 126 14.58 1.07 -5.16
CA ARG A 126 16.03 0.80 -5.14
C ARG A 126 16.57 0.60 -3.72
N GLU A 127 15.98 1.25 -2.74
CA GLU A 127 16.33 1.13 -1.33
C GLU A 127 15.60 -0.01 -0.60
N ASN A 128 14.79 -0.79 -1.32
CA ASN A 128 14.02 -1.91 -0.77
C ASN A 128 13.11 -1.50 0.41
N LEU A 129 12.44 -0.34 0.26
CA LEU A 129 11.53 0.21 1.26
C LEU A 129 10.10 -0.32 1.13
N PHE A 130 9.74 -0.86 -0.03
CA PHE A 130 8.38 -1.33 -0.34
C PHE A 130 8.30 -2.85 -0.38
N ALA A 131 7.17 -3.38 0.09
CA ALA A 131 6.82 -4.78 -0.14
C ALA A 131 6.00 -4.87 -1.43
N PRO A 132 6.24 -5.87 -2.30
CA PRO A 132 5.48 -6.02 -3.52
C PRO A 132 4.02 -6.40 -3.24
N TYR A 133 3.09 -5.76 -3.93
CA TYR A 133 1.66 -6.04 -3.87
C TYR A 133 0.98 -5.67 -5.18
N GLN A 134 0.32 -6.64 -5.82
CA GLN A 134 -0.49 -6.41 -7.01
C GLN A 134 -1.96 -6.31 -6.59
N VAL A 135 -2.54 -5.12 -6.75
CA VAL A 135 -3.96 -4.86 -6.43
C VAL A 135 -4.91 -5.74 -7.26
N ALA A 136 -6.17 -5.85 -6.85
CA ALA A 136 -7.17 -6.64 -7.59
C ALA A 136 -7.34 -6.22 -9.07
N ALA A 137 -7.16 -4.93 -9.36
CA ALA A 137 -7.24 -4.38 -10.71
C ALA A 137 -5.86 -4.32 -11.41
N TRP A 138 -4.88 -5.12 -11.00
CA TRP A 138 -3.49 -5.00 -11.48
C TRP A 138 -3.38 -5.02 -13.01
N ASP A 139 -4.13 -5.88 -13.67
CA ASP A 139 -4.09 -6.06 -15.12
C ASP A 139 -4.69 -4.87 -15.89
N THR A 140 -5.50 -4.03 -15.23
CA THR A 140 -6.07 -2.82 -15.85
C THR A 140 -5.11 -1.64 -15.77
N ILE A 141 -4.05 -1.71 -14.96
CA ILE A 141 -3.06 -0.64 -14.82
C ILE A 141 -2.08 -0.72 -16.00
N PRO A 142 -1.90 0.37 -16.79
CA PRO A 142 -0.95 0.40 -17.89
C PRO A 142 0.46 0.02 -17.43
N ALA A 143 1.20 -0.72 -18.27
CA ALA A 143 2.56 -1.17 -17.93
C ALA A 143 3.52 -0.01 -17.60
N ALA A 144 3.35 1.15 -18.24
CA ALA A 144 4.14 2.35 -17.96
C ALA A 144 3.81 3.03 -16.61
N MET A 145 2.73 2.61 -15.95
CA MET A 145 2.23 3.17 -14.68
C MET A 145 2.34 2.16 -13.54
N LYS A 146 3.21 1.15 -13.65
CA LYS A 146 3.48 0.20 -12.56
C LYS A 146 4.86 -0.40 -12.66
N ASP A 147 5.38 -0.84 -11.53
CA ASP A 147 6.49 -1.77 -11.47
C ASP A 147 6.00 -3.20 -11.74
N PRO A 148 6.57 -3.95 -12.69
CA PRO A 148 6.10 -5.32 -13.00
C PRO A 148 6.18 -6.26 -11.79
N GLU A 149 7.11 -6.03 -10.86
CA GLU A 149 7.27 -6.83 -9.65
C GLU A 149 6.32 -6.40 -8.51
N GLY A 150 5.54 -5.34 -8.69
CA GLY A 150 4.50 -4.92 -7.75
C GLY A 150 4.98 -4.01 -6.62
N HIS A 151 6.19 -3.44 -6.68
CA HIS A 151 6.69 -2.54 -5.62
C HIS A 151 5.97 -1.20 -5.57
N TRP A 152 5.44 -0.74 -6.70
CA TRP A 152 4.61 0.46 -6.81
C TRP A 152 3.67 0.35 -8.02
N CYS A 153 2.56 1.09 -7.96
CA CYS A 153 1.67 1.34 -9.08
C CYS A 153 1.12 2.76 -8.99
N GLY A 154 0.81 3.37 -10.12
CA GLY A 154 0.10 4.64 -10.17
C GLY A 154 -1.34 4.48 -9.69
N ASP A 155 -1.75 5.32 -8.75
CA ASP A 155 -3.10 5.38 -8.20
C ASP A 155 -3.96 6.45 -8.90
N TYR A 156 -3.34 7.56 -9.32
CA TYR A 156 -3.91 8.58 -10.20
C TYR A 156 -2.82 9.25 -11.05
N PHE A 157 -3.21 10.13 -11.98
CA PHE A 157 -2.30 11.00 -12.70
C PHE A 157 -2.85 12.43 -12.74
N GLY A 158 -1.95 13.39 -12.97
CA GLY A 158 -2.30 14.79 -13.14
C GLY A 158 -1.62 15.39 -14.37
N VAL A 159 -2.18 16.48 -14.88
CA VAL A 159 -1.58 17.29 -15.95
C VAL A 159 -1.36 18.69 -15.41
N ILE A 160 -0.12 19.18 -15.54
CA ILE A 160 0.22 20.54 -15.13
C ILE A 160 -0.67 21.52 -15.89
N SER A 161 -1.36 22.37 -15.12
CA SER A 161 -2.38 23.29 -15.62
C SER A 161 -2.19 24.66 -14.98
N PHE A 162 -2.64 25.71 -15.66
CA PHE A 162 -2.67 27.04 -15.09
C PHE A 162 -4.01 27.31 -14.43
N ALA A 163 -3.98 27.72 -13.15
CA ALA A 163 -5.13 28.29 -12.46
C ALA A 163 -5.03 29.81 -12.51
N VAL A 164 -6.06 30.48 -13.04
CA VAL A 164 -6.08 31.94 -13.22
C VAL A 164 -7.22 32.56 -12.42
N ASN A 165 -6.89 33.56 -11.61
CA ASN A 165 -7.91 34.41 -10.99
C ASN A 165 -8.46 35.40 -12.03
N ARG A 166 -9.63 35.08 -12.61
CA ARG A 166 -10.31 35.90 -13.64
C ARG A 166 -10.81 37.26 -13.14
N SER A 167 -10.85 37.48 -11.83
CA SER A 167 -11.17 38.79 -11.25
C SER A 167 -9.98 39.76 -11.33
N VAL A 168 -8.76 39.23 -11.52
CA VAL A 168 -7.51 40.01 -11.58
C VAL A 168 -6.92 39.99 -12.99
N VAL A 169 -6.86 38.82 -13.62
CA VAL A 169 -6.25 38.63 -14.96
C VAL A 169 -7.35 38.57 -16.02
N LYS A 170 -7.37 39.58 -16.91
CA LYS A 170 -8.34 39.71 -18.02
C LYS A 170 -8.02 38.77 -19.18
#